data_AF-A0A8S4QV13-F1
#
_entry.id   AF-A0A8S4QV13-F1
#
_cell.length_a   1.000
_cell.length_b   1.000
_cell.length_c   1.000
_cell.angle_alpha   90.00
_cell.angle_beta   90.00
_cell.angle_gamma   90.00
#
_symmetry.space_group_name_H-M   'P 1'
#
loop_
_entity.id
_entity.type
_entity.pdbx_description
1 polymer ?
#
loop_
_entity_poly.entity_id
_entity_poly.type
_entity_poly.pdbx_seq_one_letter_code
_entity_poly.pdbx_strand_id
1 'polypeptide(L)'
;MLPGIMRNSFAPDGSVAREDEANDCLTDRQAVLDEQKAGSAVLYVPECMGDGRYARAQCYRSTGYCWCVHQDTGKPIPGSSVKDKRPDCDAAPQHASPMRGI
;
A
#
# COMPACT_ATOMS: atom_id res chain seq x y z
N MET A 1 50.77 3.49 10.88
CA MET A 1 49.44 2.84 10.99
C MET A 1 48.57 3.80 11.81
N LEU A 2 47.61 4.58 11.30
CA LEU A 2 46.88 4.61 10.03
C LEU A 2 46.79 6.07 9.50
N PRO A 3 46.84 6.30 8.18
CA PRO A 3 46.48 7.60 7.62
C PRO A 3 44.96 7.80 7.73
N GLY A 4 44.55 8.99 8.15
CA GLY A 4 43.15 9.40 8.17
C GLY A 4 42.59 9.45 6.76
N ILE A 5 41.59 8.63 6.49
CA ILE A 5 40.70 8.79 5.34
C ILE A 5 39.48 9.53 5.89
N MET A 6 39.48 10.84 5.69
CA MET A 6 38.28 11.66 5.77
C MET A 6 37.36 11.20 4.64
N ARG A 7 36.37 10.35 4.95
CA ARG A 7 35.30 10.02 4.02
C ARG A 7 34.41 11.26 3.91
N ASN A 8 34.77 12.13 2.98
CA ASN A 8 33.97 13.24 2.55
C ASN A 8 32.65 12.72 1.93
N SER A 9 31.55 13.10 2.55
CA SER A 9 30.44 13.78 1.88
C SER A 9 29.77 13.05 0.71
N PHE A 10 29.02 11.99 1.00
CA PHE A 10 27.77 11.77 0.29
C PHE A 10 26.66 12.25 1.23
N ALA A 11 26.40 13.56 1.18
CA ALA A 11 25.15 14.10 1.68
C ALA A 11 24.02 13.60 0.76
N PRO A 12 23.00 12.87 1.25
CA PRO A 12 21.67 13.15 0.76
C PRO A 12 21.27 14.48 1.40
N ASP A 13 21.53 15.56 0.67
CA ASP A 13 20.92 16.86 0.89
C ASP A 13 19.40 16.67 1.02
N GLY A 14 18.87 16.94 2.21
CA GLY A 14 17.45 16.84 2.48
C GLY A 14 16.68 17.92 1.72
N SER A 15 15.80 17.52 0.82
CA SER A 15 14.75 18.33 0.19
C SER A 15 13.75 17.36 -0.46
N VAL A 16 12.80 16.74 0.26
CA VAL A 16 11.53 17.34 0.69
C VAL A 16 10.94 16.54 1.88
N ALA A 17 10.69 17.26 2.97
CA ALA A 17 9.64 17.10 3.99
C ALA A 17 9.19 15.70 4.44
N ARG A 18 9.45 15.35 5.71
CA ARG A 18 8.64 14.45 6.56
C ARG A 18 7.78 13.46 5.77
N GLU A 19 8.40 12.47 5.16
CA GLU A 19 7.69 11.34 4.60
C GLU A 19 7.38 10.41 5.77
N ASP A 20 6.24 10.69 6.39
CA ASP A 20 5.57 9.79 7.31
C ASP A 20 5.66 8.37 6.76
N GLU A 21 6.10 7.46 7.63
CA GLU A 21 6.43 6.06 7.48
C GLU A 21 5.24 5.21 6.96
N ALA A 22 4.72 5.56 5.79
CA ALA A 22 3.84 4.75 5.01
C ALA A 22 4.73 3.82 4.18
N ASN A 23 4.96 2.61 4.70
CA ASN A 23 5.57 1.48 3.98
C ASN A 23 5.30 1.58 2.48
N ASP A 24 6.32 1.93 1.68
CA ASP A 24 6.15 2.24 0.26
C ASP A 24 5.35 1.15 -0.43
N CYS A 25 4.15 1.48 -0.90
CA CYS A 25 3.31 0.53 -1.62
C CYS A 25 4.07 -0.10 -2.78
N LEU A 26 4.96 0.68 -3.41
CA LEU A 26 5.81 0.23 -4.51
C LEU A 26 6.74 -0.91 -4.09
N THR A 27 7.28 -0.86 -2.88
CA THR A 27 8.15 -1.90 -2.32
C THR A 27 7.37 -3.18 -2.05
N ASP A 28 6.21 -3.08 -1.40
CA ASP A 28 5.33 -4.24 -1.14
C ASP A 28 4.85 -4.88 -2.46
N ARG A 29 4.41 -4.05 -3.42
CA ARG A 29 4.03 -4.48 -4.76
C ARG A 29 5.15 -5.25 -5.46
N GLN A 30 6.38 -4.74 -5.39
CA GLN A 30 7.51 -5.34 -6.08
C GLN A 30 7.89 -6.70 -5.49
N ALA A 31 7.86 -6.83 -4.16
CA ALA A 31 8.11 -8.09 -3.46
C ALA A 31 7.08 -9.16 -3.85
N VAL A 32 5.79 -8.80 -3.88
CA VAL A 32 4.75 -9.75 -4.29
C VAL A 32 4.86 -10.15 -5.76
N LEU A 33 5.20 -9.20 -6.65
CA LEU A 33 5.38 -9.49 -8.07
C LEU A 33 6.57 -10.42 -8.33
N ASP A 34 7.65 -10.29 -7.57
CA ASP A 34 8.81 -11.17 -7.66
C ASP A 34 8.45 -12.60 -7.26
N GLU A 35 7.71 -12.76 -6.15
CA GLU A 35 7.20 -14.06 -5.69
C GLU A 35 6.25 -14.70 -6.70
N GLN A 36 5.37 -13.92 -7.35
CA GLN A 36 4.53 -14.44 -8.44
C GLN A 36 5.36 -14.90 -9.64
N LYS A 37 6.43 -14.17 -9.96
CA LYS A 37 7.34 -14.52 -11.06
C LYS A 37 8.17 -15.76 -10.75
N ALA A 38 8.43 -16.02 -9.47
CA ALA A 38 9.07 -17.23 -8.97
C ALA A 38 8.15 -18.47 -9.02
N GLY A 39 6.89 -18.32 -9.41
CA GLY A 39 5.92 -19.43 -9.49
C GLY A 39 5.32 -19.81 -8.14
N SER A 40 5.57 -19.00 -7.10
CA SER A 40 4.87 -19.12 -5.83
C SER A 40 3.42 -18.67 -5.98
N ALA A 41 2.54 -19.32 -5.22
CA ALA A 41 1.08 -19.26 -5.32
C ALA A 41 0.52 -17.83 -5.50
N VAL A 42 -0.70 -17.74 -6.02
CA VAL A 42 -1.34 -16.48 -6.42
C VAL A 42 -1.47 -15.50 -5.25
N LEU A 43 -0.42 -14.71 -4.98
CA LEU A 43 -0.33 -13.75 -3.89
C LEU A 43 -1.04 -12.44 -4.27
N TYR A 44 -1.52 -11.74 -3.25
CA TYR A 44 -2.26 -10.49 -3.39
C TYR A 44 -1.29 -9.36 -3.75
N VAL A 45 -1.41 -8.81 -4.96
CA VAL A 45 -0.60 -7.69 -5.41
C VAL A 45 -1.31 -6.38 -5.07
N PRO A 46 -0.75 -5.50 -4.21
CA PRO A 46 -1.31 -4.20 -3.97
C PRO A 46 -1.15 -3.27 -5.20
N GLU A 47 -2.21 -2.55 -5.56
CA GLU A 47 -2.14 -1.38 -6.43
C GLU A 47 -1.64 -0.17 -5.64
N CYS A 48 -0.76 0.61 -6.29
CA CYS A 48 -0.19 1.84 -5.76
C CYS A 48 -0.64 3.02 -6.62
N MET A 49 -0.89 4.15 -5.97
CA MET A 49 -1.18 5.42 -6.63
C MET A 49 0.11 6.04 -7.18
N GLY A 50 0.00 6.97 -8.13
CA GLY A 50 1.16 7.71 -8.67
C GLY A 50 1.94 8.48 -7.61
N ASP A 51 1.29 8.79 -6.49
CA ASP A 51 1.86 9.44 -5.31
C ASP A 51 2.66 8.49 -4.38
N GLY A 52 2.85 7.21 -4.73
CA GLY A 52 3.56 6.23 -3.89
C GLY A 52 2.74 5.60 -2.75
N ARG A 53 1.51 6.09 -2.54
CA ARG A 53 0.55 5.57 -1.55
C ARG A 53 -0.23 4.35 -2.05
N TYR A 54 -0.91 3.65 -1.14
CA TYR A 54 -1.78 2.51 -1.50
C TYR A 54 -3.02 2.99 -2.26
N ALA A 55 -3.40 2.27 -3.30
CA ALA A 55 -4.65 2.54 -4.01
C ALA A 55 -5.84 2.29 -3.09
N ARG A 56 -6.79 3.22 -3.06
CA ARG A 56 -7.98 3.11 -2.21
C ARG A 56 -8.78 1.83 -2.44
N ALA A 57 -8.78 1.30 -3.66
CA ALA A 57 -9.46 0.05 -4.02
C ALA A 57 -8.43 -1.01 -4.36
N GLN A 58 -8.47 -2.12 -3.63
CA GLN A 58 -7.56 -3.24 -3.79
C GLN A 58 -8.30 -4.49 -4.22
N CYS A 59 -7.77 -5.18 -5.24
CA CYS A 59 -8.42 -6.33 -5.83
C CYS A 59 -7.50 -7.55 -5.79
N TYR A 60 -7.94 -8.56 -5.05
CA TYR A 60 -7.29 -9.84 -5.01
C TYR A 60 -7.78 -10.73 -6.16
N ARG A 61 -7.03 -10.70 -7.28
CA ARG A 61 -7.30 -11.52 -8.47
C ARG A 61 -7.40 -13.02 -8.17
N SER A 62 -6.67 -13.50 -7.17
CA SER A 62 -6.65 -14.92 -6.78
C SER A 62 -7.97 -15.42 -6.24
N THR A 63 -8.66 -14.60 -5.45
CA THR A 63 -9.93 -14.97 -4.80
C THR A 63 -11.14 -14.30 -5.44
N GLY A 64 -10.91 -13.29 -6.30
CA GLY A 64 -11.96 -12.48 -6.91
C GLY A 64 -12.62 -11.49 -5.94
N TYR A 65 -11.95 -11.17 -4.83
CA TYR A 65 -12.44 -10.18 -3.87
C TYR A 65 -11.74 -8.83 -4.06
N CYS A 66 -12.52 -7.76 -4.01
CA CYS A 66 -12.01 -6.40 -3.98
C CYS A 66 -12.48 -5.71 -2.69
N TRP A 67 -11.67 -4.85 -2.10
CA TRP A 67 -12.02 -4.11 -0.89
C TRP A 67 -11.38 -2.72 -0.90
N CYS A 68 -11.88 -1.81 -0.07
CA CYS A 68 -11.23 -0.53 0.10
C CYS A 68 -10.13 -0.60 1.16
N VAL A 69 -9.04 0.12 0.97
CA VAL A 69 -7.95 0.28 1.95
C VAL A 69 -7.68 1.76 2.21
N HIS A 70 -7.06 2.06 3.34
CA HIS A 70 -6.52 3.38 3.62
C HIS A 70 -5.26 3.62 2.79
N GLN A 71 -5.19 4.76 2.11
CA GLN A 71 -4.04 5.15 1.28
C GLN A 71 -2.74 5.31 2.08
N ASP A 72 -2.85 5.70 3.36
CA ASP A 72 -1.72 5.98 4.24
C ASP A 72 -1.16 4.72 4.94
N THR A 73 -2.02 3.73 5.23
CA THR A 73 -1.62 2.52 5.99
C THR A 73 -1.80 1.21 5.23
N GLY A 74 -2.41 1.22 4.04
CA GLY A 74 -2.76 0.01 3.28
C GLY A 74 -3.81 -0.88 3.97
N LYS A 75 -4.41 -0.41 5.07
CA LYS A 75 -5.29 -1.21 5.92
C LYS A 75 -6.69 -1.34 5.32
N PRO A 76 -7.27 -2.55 5.22
CA PRO A 76 -8.60 -2.73 4.66
C PRO A 76 -9.70 -2.12 5.53
N ILE A 77 -10.65 -1.45 4.89
CA ILE A 77 -11.82 -0.84 5.51
C ILE A 77 -12.87 -1.95 5.73
N PRO A 78 -13.22 -2.26 6.99
CA PRO A 78 -14.22 -3.28 7.29
C PRO A 78 -15.59 -2.88 6.73
N GLY A 79 -16.26 -3.82 6.04
CA GLY A 79 -17.57 -3.57 5.41
C GLY A 79 -17.52 -3.02 3.98
N SER A 80 -16.33 -2.77 3.43
CA SER A 80 -16.13 -2.34 2.03
C SER A 80 -15.73 -3.48 1.08
N SER A 81 -15.58 -4.71 1.60
CA SER A 81 -15.21 -5.87 0.80
C SER A 81 -16.38 -6.37 -0.04
N VAL A 82 -16.16 -6.41 -1.34
CA VAL A 82 -17.10 -6.89 -2.35
C VAL A 82 -16.47 -8.04 -3.14
N LYS A 83 -17.29 -8.96 -3.59
CA LYS A 83 -16.88 -10.07 -4.44
C LYS A 83 -17.35 -9.79 -5.86
N ASP A 84 -16.49 -10.06 -6.85
CA ASP A 84 -16.83 -9.97 -8.29
C ASP A 84 -17.13 -8.55 -8.83
N LYS A 85 -17.01 -7.49 -8.01
CA LYS A 85 -17.25 -6.09 -8.39
C LYS A 85 -16.16 -5.17 -7.84
N ARG A 86 -16.02 -3.96 -8.39
CA ARG A 86 -15.17 -2.90 -7.79
C ARG A 86 -15.97 -2.13 -6.73
N PRO A 87 -15.49 -2.04 -5.48
CA PRO A 87 -16.15 -1.25 -4.45
C PRO A 87 -15.95 0.24 -4.73
N ASP A 88 -16.95 1.05 -4.38
CA ASP A 88 -16.82 2.50 -4.39
C ASP A 88 -16.14 2.96 -3.10
N CYS A 89 -14.86 3.34 -3.21
CA CYS A 89 -14.03 3.75 -2.08
C CYS A 89 -14.07 5.26 -1.81
N ASP A 90 -14.90 6.00 -2.55
CA ASP A 90 -15.20 7.40 -2.29
C ASP A 90 -16.40 7.53 -1.34
N ALA A 91 -17.39 6.66 -1.52
CA ALA A 91 -18.54 6.51 -0.63
C ALA A 91 -18.29 5.59 0.58
N ALA A 92 -17.18 4.83 0.60
CA ALA A 92 -16.85 3.94 1.71
C ALA A 92 -16.68 4.78 2.99
N PRO A 93 -17.46 4.51 4.05
CA PRO A 93 -17.41 5.30 5.26
C PRO A 93 -16.03 5.08 5.92
N GLN A 94 -15.15 6.08 5.80
CA GLN A 94 -13.88 6.19 6.54
C GLN A 94 -14.11 6.18 8.07
N HIS A 95 -15.37 6.29 8.48
CA HIS A 95 -15.86 6.14 9.83
C HIS A 95 -17.08 5.26 9.76
N ALA A 96 -16.97 3.98 10.13
CA ALA A 96 -18.11 3.11 10.30
C ALA A 96 -19.05 3.71 11.35
N SER A 97 -19.97 4.60 10.94
CA SER A 97 -21.07 4.99 11.80
C SER A 97 -21.99 3.78 11.89
N PRO A 98 -22.26 3.30 13.12
CA PRO A 98 -23.15 2.18 13.34
C PRO A 98 -24.57 2.61 12.95
N MET A 99 -25.05 2.22 11.77
CA MET A 99 -26.47 2.30 11.46
C MET A 99 -27.16 1.00 11.87
N ARG A 100 -27.61 0.94 13.13
CA ARG A 100 -28.84 0.25 13.49
C ARG A 100 -29.66 1.15 14.40
N GLY A 101 -30.43 2.04 13.78
CA GLY A 101 -31.64 2.58 14.37
C GLY A 101 -32.84 1.87 13.75
N ILE A 102 -33.55 1.07 14.55
CA ILE A 102 -35.00 0.87 14.48
C ILE A 102 -35.55 0.81 15.90
#